data_AF-A0A1G5BR43-F1
#
_entry.id   AF-A0A1G5BR43-F1
#
_cell.length_a   1.000
_cell.length_b   1.000
_cell.length_c   1.000
_cell.angle_alpha   90.00
_cell.angle_beta   90.00
_cell.angle_gamma   90.00
#
_symmetry.space_group_name_H-M   'P 1'
#
loop_
_entity.id
_entity.type
_entity.pdbx_description
1 polymer ?
#
loop_
_entity_poly.entity_id
_entity_poly.type
_entity_poly.pdbx_seq_one_letter_code
_entity_poly.pdbx_strand_id
1 'polypeptide(L)'
;MFTPLQVAEVKALACRLPAERGVPLSRWSCPELAYEATRRGIAGFVSASTVRRRLADDALKPWQHRSWIFITDPDFRAKAQRVLDLYARTWQGTPLDADEYVISADEKTTMQARCRCPPPSPRARPAR
;
A
#
# COMPACT_ATOMS: atom_id res chain seq x y z
N MET A 1 13.89 -3.44 11.63
CA MET A 1 13.06 -2.22 11.54
C MET A 1 12.56 -2.11 10.11
N PHE A 2 11.34 -1.59 9.85
CA PHE A 2 10.88 -1.40 8.46
C PHE A 2 11.35 -0.03 7.94
N THR A 3 11.79 0.01 6.70
CA THR A 3 11.94 1.27 5.96
C THR A 3 10.56 1.86 5.63
N PRO A 4 10.45 3.16 5.31
CA PRO A 4 9.20 3.74 4.84
C PRO A 4 8.61 3.00 3.63
N LEU A 5 9.46 2.55 2.69
CA LEU A 5 9.03 1.76 1.54
C LEU A 5 8.42 0.42 1.97
N GLN A 6 9.09 -0.31 2.87
CA GLN A 6 8.58 -1.59 3.38
C GLN A 6 7.23 -1.42 4.08
N VAL A 7 7.05 -0.33 4.85
CA VAL A 7 5.76 0.01 5.45
C VAL A 7 4.70 0.22 4.36
N ALA A 8 5.00 1.01 3.33
CA ALA A 8 4.08 1.27 2.22
C ALA A 8 3.71 -0.02 1.46
N GLU A 9 4.67 -0.90 1.19
CA GLU A 9 4.44 -2.17 0.50
C GLU A 9 3.57 -3.14 1.34
N VAL A 10 3.77 -3.20 2.65
CA VAL A 10 2.92 -4.00 3.55
C VAL A 10 1.49 -3.45 3.61
N LYS A 11 1.31 -2.12 3.61
CA LYS A 11 -0.02 -1.50 3.53
C LYS A 11 -0.70 -1.81 2.19
N ALA A 12 0.04 -1.72 1.09
CA ALA A 12 -0.46 -2.09 -0.25
C ALA A 12 -0.83 -3.58 -0.32
N LEU A 13 -0.10 -4.44 0.37
CA LEU A 13 -0.45 -5.85 0.50
C LEU A 13 -1.75 -6.04 1.29
N ALA A 14 -1.88 -5.38 2.44
CA ALA A 14 -3.07 -5.45 3.29
C ALA A 14 -4.34 -4.94 2.60
N CYS A 15 -4.21 -4.00 1.65
CA CYS A 15 -5.34 -3.46 0.88
C CYS A 15 -5.77 -4.32 -0.31
N ARG A 16 -5.04 -5.39 -0.65
CA ARG A 16 -5.42 -6.32 -1.73
C ARG A 16 -6.27 -7.46 -1.18
N LEU A 17 -7.21 -7.98 -1.98
CA LEU A 17 -7.99 -9.15 -1.56
C LEU A 17 -7.11 -10.41 -1.57
N PRO A 18 -7.06 -11.20 -0.48
CA PRO A 18 -6.38 -12.51 -0.49
C PRO A 18 -6.92 -13.45 -1.58
N ALA A 19 -8.23 -13.37 -1.86
CA ALA A 19 -8.91 -14.16 -2.89
C ALA A 19 -8.37 -13.91 -4.32
N GLU A 20 -7.93 -12.68 -4.63
CA GLU A 20 -7.30 -12.36 -5.91
C GLU A 20 -5.91 -13.02 -6.07
N ARG A 21 -5.41 -13.65 -5.00
CA ARG A 21 -4.10 -14.32 -4.94
C ARG A 21 -4.23 -15.81 -4.64
N GLY A 22 -5.42 -16.38 -4.79
CA GLY A 22 -5.67 -17.81 -4.61
C GLY A 22 -5.79 -18.26 -3.15
N VAL A 23 -5.88 -17.32 -2.20
CA VAL A 23 -6.08 -17.63 -0.79
C VAL A 23 -7.57 -17.44 -0.47
N PRO A 24 -8.29 -18.45 0.05
CA PRO A 24 -9.75 -18.40 0.26
C PRO A 24 -10.12 -17.57 1.51
N LEU A 25 -9.55 -16.38 1.66
CA LEU A 25 -9.76 -15.49 2.79
C LEU A 25 -10.35 -14.16 2.33
N SER A 26 -11.29 -13.65 3.12
CA SER A 26 -11.93 -12.37 2.85
C SER A 26 -11.07 -11.17 3.26
N ARG A 27 -10.11 -11.37 4.17
CA ARG A 27 -9.19 -10.36 4.70
C ARG A 27 -7.87 -11.03 5.10
N TRP A 28 -6.79 -10.26 5.09
CA TRP A 28 -5.51 -10.70 5.63
C TRP A 28 -5.48 -10.60 7.16
N SER A 29 -4.99 -11.64 7.82
CA SER A 29 -4.52 -11.58 9.21
C SER A 29 -3.06 -11.11 9.28
N CYS A 30 -2.61 -10.65 10.45
CA CYS A 30 -1.21 -10.23 10.64
C CYS A 30 -0.18 -11.37 10.38
N PRO A 31 -0.42 -12.63 10.79
CA PRO A 31 0.46 -13.74 10.43
C PRO A 31 0.55 -13.98 8.93
N GLU A 32 -0.57 -13.91 8.20
CA GLU A 32 -0.57 -14.11 6.75
C GLU A 32 0.14 -12.96 6.03
N LEU A 33 -0.06 -11.72 6.47
CA LEU A 33 0.71 -10.57 5.95
C LEU A 33 2.20 -10.72 6.21
N ALA A 34 2.59 -11.23 7.37
CA ALA A 34 3.99 -11.45 7.72
C ALA A 34 4.61 -12.52 6.82
N TYR A 35 3.95 -13.67 6.67
CA TYR A 35 4.36 -14.73 5.76
C TYR A 35 4.49 -14.22 4.32
N GLU A 36 3.48 -13.49 3.85
CA GLU A 36 3.42 -13.01 2.48
C GLU A 36 4.46 -11.90 2.20
N ALA A 37 4.71 -11.02 3.18
CA ALA A 37 5.75 -10.01 3.08
C ALA A 37 7.15 -10.63 2.99
N THR A 38 7.41 -11.69 3.75
CA THR A 38 8.64 -12.48 3.64
C THR A 38 8.71 -13.22 2.30
N ARG A 39 7.65 -13.90 1.89
CA ARG A 39 7.59 -14.64 0.62
C ARG A 39 7.87 -13.76 -0.59
N ARG A 40 7.42 -12.49 -0.55
CA ARG A 40 7.66 -11.51 -1.63
C ARG A 40 8.98 -10.77 -1.53
N GLY A 41 9.79 -11.03 -0.49
CA GLY A 41 11.05 -10.33 -0.27
C GLY A 41 10.89 -8.85 0.11
N ILE A 42 9.70 -8.43 0.58
CA ILE A 42 9.49 -7.05 1.07
C ILE A 42 10.38 -6.81 2.29
N ALA A 43 10.43 -7.79 3.20
CA ALA A 43 11.36 -7.84 4.31
C ALA A 43 11.88 -9.27 4.45
N GLY A 44 13.13 -9.45 4.90
CA GLY A 44 13.74 -10.78 5.04
C GLY A 44 12.92 -11.71 5.93
N PHE A 45 12.89 -11.46 7.24
CA PHE A 45 11.98 -12.12 8.18
C PHE A 45 11.21 -11.07 8.97
N VAL A 46 9.89 -11.19 9.03
CA VAL A 46 9.04 -10.31 9.82
C VAL A 46 8.06 -11.12 10.67
N SER A 47 7.91 -10.71 11.94
CA SER A 47 6.92 -11.30 12.83
C SER A 47 5.53 -10.65 12.67
N ALA A 48 4.48 -11.42 12.93
CA ALA A 48 3.10 -10.91 12.94
C ALA A 48 2.93 -9.70 13.87
N SER A 49 3.61 -9.68 15.02
CA SER A 49 3.58 -8.56 15.97
C SER A 49 4.20 -7.29 15.39
N THR A 50 5.24 -7.42 14.56
CA THR A 50 5.85 -6.26 13.87
C THR A 50 4.88 -5.68 12.85
N VAL A 51 4.24 -6.53 12.04
CA VAL A 51 3.20 -6.11 11.10
C VAL A 51 2.06 -5.40 11.84
N ARG A 52 1.55 -6.00 12.92
CA ARG A 52 0.48 -5.42 13.73
C ARG A 52 0.82 -4.01 14.22
N ARG A 53 2.01 -3.82 14.82
CA ARG A 53 2.46 -2.52 15.30
C ARG A 53 2.52 -1.50 14.16
N ARG A 54 3.12 -1.85 13.03
CA ARG A 54 3.24 -0.95 11.88
C ARG A 54 1.91 -0.53 11.27
N LEU A 55 0.92 -1.43 11.24
CA LEU A 55 -0.43 -1.10 10.79
C LEU A 55 -1.22 -0.33 11.86
N ALA A 56 -0.93 -0.53 13.14
CA ALA A 56 -1.58 0.21 14.22
C ALA A 56 -1.13 1.68 14.28
N ASP A 57 0.14 1.95 13.94
CA ASP A 57 0.75 3.28 13.94
C ASP A 57 0.15 4.24 12.87
N ASP A 58 -0.57 3.72 11.87
CA ASP A 58 -1.17 4.55 10.82
C ASP A 58 -2.53 5.11 11.23
N ALA A 59 -2.74 6.40 10.98
CA ALA A 59 -4.03 7.06 11.15
C ALA A 59 -5.05 6.58 10.11
N LEU A 60 -4.61 6.32 8.88
CA LEU A 60 -5.44 5.81 7.79
C LEU A 60 -5.35 4.28 7.73
N LYS A 61 -6.49 3.60 7.82
CA LYS A 61 -6.57 2.13 7.85
C LYS A 61 -7.42 1.58 6.70
N PRO A 62 -7.05 1.82 5.42
CA PRO A 62 -7.84 1.41 4.27
C PRO A 62 -8.10 -0.11 4.19
N TRP A 63 -7.23 -0.95 4.76
CA TRP A 63 -7.45 -2.40 4.84
C TRP A 63 -8.58 -2.81 5.81
N GLN A 64 -9.00 -1.93 6.73
CA GLN A 64 -10.10 -2.20 7.66
C GLN A 64 -11.46 -1.81 7.06
N HIS A 65 -11.49 -0.82 6.17
CA HIS A 65 -12.72 -0.27 5.61
C HIS A 65 -12.83 -0.57 4.12
N ARG A 66 -14.03 -0.96 3.66
CA ARG A 66 -14.29 -1.11 2.23
C ARG A 66 -14.51 0.26 1.62
N SER A 67 -13.42 0.96 1.31
CA SER A 67 -13.44 2.30 0.73
C SER A 67 -13.22 2.25 -0.79
N TRP A 68 -13.25 3.41 -1.44
CA TRP A 68 -12.96 3.56 -2.86
C TRP A 68 -11.46 3.48 -3.20
N ILE A 69 -10.59 3.47 -2.17
CA ILE A 69 -9.14 3.46 -2.31
C ILE A 69 -8.66 2.00 -2.38
N PHE A 70 -8.25 1.57 -3.57
CA PHE A 70 -7.66 0.26 -3.81
C PHE A 70 -6.21 0.41 -4.28
N ILE A 71 -5.26 -0.18 -3.55
CA ILE A 71 -3.85 -0.13 -3.91
C ILE A 71 -3.51 -1.35 -4.77
N THR A 72 -3.82 -1.27 -6.07
CA THR A 72 -3.63 -2.36 -7.04
C THR A 72 -2.65 -2.02 -8.17
N ASP A 73 -2.01 -0.85 -8.11
CA ASP A 73 -1.07 -0.39 -9.12
C ASP A 73 0.13 -1.36 -9.25
N PRO A 74 0.39 -1.95 -10.44
CA PRO A 74 1.54 -2.84 -10.63
C PRO A 74 2.88 -2.14 -10.37
N ASP A 75 2.94 -0.83 -10.62
CA ASP A 75 4.13 0.00 -10.42
C ASP A 75 4.17 0.66 -9.03
N PHE A 76 3.32 0.21 -8.10
CA PHE A 76 3.17 0.82 -6.78
C PHE A 76 4.52 1.03 -6.09
N ARG A 77 5.40 0.02 -6.09
CA ARG A 77 6.70 0.10 -5.41
C ARG A 77 7.56 1.24 -5.98
N ALA A 78 7.67 1.32 -7.30
CA ALA A 78 8.49 2.33 -7.97
C ALA A 78 7.93 3.75 -7.73
N LYS A 79 6.60 3.91 -7.80
CA LYS A 79 5.94 5.20 -7.55
C LYS A 79 6.03 5.62 -6.09
N ALA A 80 5.78 4.70 -5.15
CA ALA A 80 5.90 4.94 -3.73
C ALA A 80 7.34 5.31 -3.34
N GLN A 81 8.35 4.59 -3.87
CA GLN A 81 9.75 4.92 -3.65
C GLN A 81 10.06 6.35 -4.06
N ARG A 82 9.65 6.78 -5.26
CA ARG A 82 9.87 8.15 -5.74
C ARG A 82 9.26 9.20 -4.81
N VAL A 83 8.03 8.98 -4.35
CA VAL A 83 7.36 9.91 -3.43
C VAL A 83 8.07 9.94 -2.08
N LEU A 84 8.43 8.77 -1.54
CA LEU A 84 9.15 8.66 -0.27
C LEU A 84 10.54 9.30 -0.33
N ASP A 85 11.25 9.16 -1.45
CA ASP A 85 12.53 9.82 -1.68
C ASP A 85 12.38 11.33 -1.69
N LEU A 86 11.37 11.86 -2.38
CA LEU A 86 11.06 13.30 -2.37
C LEU A 86 10.78 13.80 -0.94
N TYR A 87 9.96 13.09 -0.15
CA TYR A 87 9.74 13.45 1.26
C TYR A 87 11.01 13.34 2.12
N ALA A 88 11.94 12.46 1.75
CA ALA A 88 13.27 12.36 2.35
C ALA A 88 14.29 13.37 1.76
N ARG A 89 13.84 14.32 0.95
CA ARG A 89 14.69 15.30 0.23
C ARG A 89 15.77 14.65 -0.64
N THR A 90 15.42 13.57 -1.34
CA THR A 90 16.28 12.89 -2.31
C THR A 90 15.58 12.83 -3.67
N TRP A 91 16.30 13.15 -4.75
CA TRP A 91 15.83 13.00 -6.12
C TRP A 91 16.85 12.23 -6.95
N GLN A 92 16.43 11.09 -7.53
CA GLN A 92 17.30 10.20 -8.33
C GLN A 92 18.62 9.80 -7.63
N GLY A 93 18.59 9.70 -6.30
CA GLY A 93 19.76 9.36 -5.49
C GLY A 93 20.61 10.55 -5.03
N THR A 94 20.25 11.77 -5.45
CA THR A 94 20.94 13.01 -5.07
C THR A 94 20.14 13.76 -4.00
N PRO A 95 20.75 14.19 -2.88
CA PRO A 95 20.09 15.05 -1.90
C PRO A 95 19.68 16.39 -2.52
N LEU A 96 18.51 16.90 -2.13
CA LEU A 96 18.04 18.21 -2.56
C LEU A 96 18.76 19.34 -1.81
N ASP A 97 19.15 20.39 -2.54
CA ASP A 97 19.78 21.59 -1.99
C ASP A 97 18.80 22.46 -1.19
N ALA A 98 19.31 23.47 -0.47
CA ALA A 98 18.51 24.32 0.41
C ALA A 98 17.44 25.15 -0.33
N ASP A 99 17.68 25.46 -1.60
CA ASP A 99 16.80 26.20 -2.51
C ASP A 99 15.93 25.29 -3.40
N GLU A 100 15.99 23.97 -3.19
CA GLU A 100 15.12 22.99 -3.85
C GLU A 100 13.95 22.58 -2.93
N TYR A 101 12.75 22.56 -3.51
CA TYR A 101 11.49 22.39 -2.78
C TYR A 101 10.65 21.24 -3.34
N VAL A 102 10.03 20.49 -2.43
CA VAL A 102 9.01 19.48 -2.77
C VAL A 102 7.64 20.07 -2.48
N ILE A 103 6.84 20.23 -3.54
CA ILE A 103 5.48 20.74 -3.45
C ILE A 103 4.52 19.58 -3.65
N SER A 104 3.65 19.32 -2.67
CA SER A 104 2.58 18.33 -2.78
C SER A 104 1.25 19.05 -2.95
N ALA A 105 0.58 18.80 -4.07
CA ALA A 105 -0.77 19.31 -4.34
C ALA A 105 -1.79 18.19 -4.14
N ASP A 106 -2.08 17.84 -2.88
CA ASP A 106 -3.05 16.78 -2.53
C ASP A 106 -4.37 17.33 -1.97
N GLU A 107 -4.85 18.48 -2.47
CA GLU A 107 -6.11 19.02 -1.97
C GLU A 107 -7.07 19.45 -3.08
N LYS A 108 -8.01 18.55 -3.35
CA LYS A 108 -9.39 18.95 -3.68
C LYS A 108 -10.37 17.88 -3.20
N THR A 109 -10.83 18.08 -1.97
CA THR A 109 -11.78 17.22 -1.21
C THR A 109 -13.17 17.10 -1.82
N THR A 110 -13.45 17.78 -2.95
CA THR A 110 -14.78 17.81 -3.59
C THR A 110 -14.75 17.40 -5.08
N MET A 111 -13.63 16.89 -5.59
CA MET A 111 -13.61 16.32 -6.94
C MET A 111 -14.07 14.87 -6.91
N GLN A 112 -15.29 14.62 -7.41
CA GLN A 112 -15.79 13.27 -7.60
C GLN A 112 -15.02 12.57 -8.73
N ALA A 113 -14.33 11.47 -8.42
CA ALA A 113 -13.77 10.58 -9.42
C ALA A 113 -14.92 9.97 -10.25
N ARG A 114 -15.14 10.49 -11.47
CA ARG A 114 -16.25 10.08 -12.35
C ARG A 114 -16.01 8.74 -13.04
N CYS A 115 -14.74 8.33 -13.12
CA CYS A 115 -14.32 7.13 -13.83
C CYS A 115 -13.54 6.22 -12.89
N ARG A 116 -13.82 4.92 -12.96
CA ARG A 116 -13.08 3.90 -12.24
C ARG A 116 -12.01 3.35 -13.19
N CYS A 117 -10.75 3.44 -12.80
CA CYS A 117 -9.64 2.81 -13.51
C CYS A 117 -8.85 1.98 -12.50
N PRO A 118 -8.79 0.65 -12.61
CA PRO A 118 -9.25 -0.23 -13.71
C PRO A 118 -10.78 -0.51 -13.73
N PRO A 119 -11.32 -1.10 -14.82
CA PRO A 119 -12.71 -1.54 -14.88
C PRO A 119 -13.04 -2.52 -13.74
N PRO A 120 -14.30 -2.55 -13.26
CA PRO A 120 -14.69 -3.43 -12.17
C PRO A 120 -14.49 -4.91 -12.55
N SER A 121 -13.91 -5.69 -11.62
CA SER A 121 -13.84 -7.15 -11.75
C SER A 121 -15.24 -7.75 -11.93
N PRO A 122 -15.43 -8.76 -12.80
CA PRO A 122 -16.70 -9.44 -12.93
C PRO A 122 -17.13 -9.98 -11.56
N ARG A 123 -18.34 -9.63 -11.14
CA ARG A 123 -18.90 -10.13 -9.87
C ARG A 123 -18.89 -11.65 -9.90
N ALA A 124 -18.22 -12.29 -8.95
CA ALA A 124 -18.43 -13.72 -8.70
C ALA A 124 -19.91 -13.92 -8.35
N ARG A 125 -20.63 -14.64 -9.21
CA ARG A 125 -22.02 -15.02 -8.99
C ARG A 125 -22.02 -16.02 -7.82
N PRO A 126 -22.82 -15.83 -6.76
CA PRO A 126 -22.92 -16.85 -5.73
C PRO A 126 -23.45 -18.14 -6.36
N ALA A 127 -22.78 -19.26 -6.07
CA ALA A 127 -23.25 -20.58 -6.46
C ALA A 127 -24.64 -20.80 -5.84
N ARG A 128 -25.57 -21.24 -6.68
CA ARG A 128 -26.96 -21.55 -6.31
C ARG A 128 -27.04 -22.95 -5.73
#